data_AF-A0A3B0VEU0-F1
#
_entry.id   AF-A0A3B0VEU0-F1
#
_cell.length_a   1.000
_cell.length_b   1.000
_cell.length_c   1.000
_cell.angle_alpha   90.00
_cell.angle_beta   90.00
_cell.angle_gamma   90.00
#
_symmetry.space_group_name_H-M   'P 1'
#
loop_
_entity.id
_entity.type
_entity.pdbx_description
1 polymer ?
#
loop_
_entity_poly.entity_id
_entity_poly.type
_entity_poly.pdbx_seq_one_letter_code
_entity_poly.pdbx_strand_id
1 'polypeptide(L)'
;QLATPNLAQLLDLVALGTVADLVPLDGNNRIMIDSGLQRIKSKRCAVGINALFEVAGVDQHSADANSLAFYIAPRLNAAGRLEDMSIGINLLLTDDHSEAKQLAAQLHEINQQRKKIQADMQLFADSVVDELKQQPQLPDAICLFHKNWHQGVVGLLASKVKEFTHRPVIAFAQENAESEWLKGSARSIPGLHIRDVLVAIDASHPELIKKFGGHAMAAGLTLKAENLNLFKQQFSAHVTQHLASDGLEQVLLSDGAVDVEDLSLHTAEMIQQAGPWGQHFDQPMFDDWFIVKQKQLIGDNHTKLTLQTPDFQKQIAAIAFNRHPNDFTAEGNSIHICFQMMVNEFRNRRSLQLKIEHILK
;
A
#
# COMPACT_ATOMS: atom_id res chain seq x y z
N GLN A 1 23.96 6.08 -43.08
CA GLN A 1 23.73 5.26 -41.87
C GLN A 1 22.94 6.12 -40.89
N LEU A 2 21.82 5.61 -40.38
CA LEU A 2 21.14 6.27 -39.27
C LEU A 2 22.04 6.13 -38.03
N ALA A 3 22.15 7.18 -37.23
CA ALA A 3 22.86 7.10 -35.96
C ALA A 3 22.18 6.07 -35.06
N THR A 4 22.97 5.25 -34.36
CA THR A 4 22.43 4.27 -33.42
C THR A 4 21.60 5.00 -32.35
N PRO A 5 20.31 4.66 -32.17
CA PRO A 5 19.46 5.35 -31.23
C PRO A 5 19.93 5.09 -29.79
N ASN A 6 19.96 6.15 -28.98
CA ASN A 6 20.27 6.02 -27.55
C ASN A 6 19.00 5.72 -26.76
N LEU A 7 18.71 4.43 -26.57
CA LEU A 7 17.52 3.97 -25.83
C LEU A 7 17.54 4.35 -24.34
N ALA A 8 18.69 4.75 -23.79
CA ALA A 8 18.75 5.27 -22.42
C ALA A 8 17.91 6.55 -22.23
N GLN A 9 17.49 7.19 -23.33
CA GLN A 9 16.58 8.31 -23.31
C GLN A 9 15.15 7.95 -22.87
N LEU A 10 14.79 6.67 -22.87
CA LEU A 10 13.45 6.18 -22.52
C LEU A 10 13.39 5.58 -21.10
N LEU A 11 14.50 5.61 -20.34
CA LEU A 11 14.57 4.95 -19.04
C LEU A 11 13.64 5.56 -17.99
N ASP A 12 13.22 6.81 -18.15
CA ASP A 12 12.17 7.43 -17.34
C ASP A 12 10.80 6.73 -17.52
N LEU A 13 10.44 6.37 -18.75
CA LEU A 13 9.23 5.59 -19.03
C LEU A 13 9.36 4.15 -18.52
N VAL A 14 10.54 3.53 -18.69
CA VAL A 14 10.84 2.21 -18.14
C VAL A 14 10.71 2.22 -16.62
N ALA A 15 11.28 3.21 -15.94
CA ALA A 15 11.20 3.34 -14.49
C ALA A 15 9.75 3.51 -14.03
N LEU A 16 8.99 4.42 -14.66
CA LEU A 16 7.59 4.64 -14.34
C LEU A 16 6.76 3.37 -14.55
N GLY A 17 6.90 2.68 -15.68
CA GLY A 17 6.16 1.46 -15.98
C GLY A 17 6.50 0.32 -15.03
N THR A 18 7.79 0.08 -14.78
CA THR A 18 8.25 -1.01 -13.91
C THR A 18 7.78 -0.81 -12.46
N VAL A 19 7.86 0.42 -11.96
CA VAL A 19 7.37 0.76 -10.62
C VAL A 19 5.83 0.70 -10.55
N ALA A 20 5.13 1.18 -11.58
CA ALA A 20 3.67 1.17 -11.62
C ALA A 20 3.07 -0.25 -11.66
N ASP A 21 3.78 -1.21 -12.26
CA ASP A 21 3.36 -2.61 -12.37
C ASP A 21 3.84 -3.49 -11.19
N LEU A 22 4.45 -2.88 -10.17
CA LEU A 22 4.95 -3.57 -8.97
C LEU A 22 5.87 -4.76 -9.33
N VAL A 23 6.70 -4.61 -10.35
CA VAL A 23 7.66 -5.64 -10.78
C VAL A 23 8.74 -5.81 -9.70
N PRO A 24 9.21 -7.05 -9.42
CA PRO A 24 10.31 -7.28 -8.49
C PRO A 24 11.55 -6.42 -8.79
N LEU A 25 12.10 -5.75 -7.79
CA LEU A 25 13.31 -4.94 -7.89
C LEU A 25 14.58 -5.80 -7.84
N ASP A 26 14.75 -6.67 -8.82
CA ASP A 26 16.00 -7.39 -9.03
C ASP A 26 17.15 -6.47 -9.49
N GLY A 27 18.34 -7.03 -9.64
CA GLY A 27 19.53 -6.23 -10.03
C GLY A 27 19.35 -5.44 -11.34
N ASN A 28 18.68 -6.01 -12.34
CA ASN A 28 18.48 -5.34 -13.63
C ASN A 28 17.44 -4.22 -13.52
N ASN A 29 16.31 -4.53 -12.90
CA ASN A 29 15.23 -3.56 -12.71
C ASN A 29 15.69 -2.38 -11.86
N ARG A 30 16.48 -2.63 -10.80
CA ARG A 30 17.05 -1.57 -9.97
C ARG A 30 17.97 -0.63 -10.75
N ILE A 31 18.84 -1.16 -11.61
CA ILE A 31 19.74 -0.33 -12.45
C ILE A 31 18.92 0.54 -13.41
N MET A 32 17.90 -0.04 -14.06
CA MET A 32 17.05 0.70 -15.01
C MET A 32 16.21 1.77 -14.30
N ILE A 33 15.63 1.43 -13.14
CA ILE A 33 14.82 2.35 -12.35
C ILE A 33 15.67 3.48 -11.79
N ASP A 34 16.84 3.20 -11.21
CA ASP A 34 17.74 4.25 -10.72
C ASP A 34 18.13 5.19 -11.85
N SER A 35 18.56 4.65 -12.99
CA SER A 35 18.90 5.45 -14.18
C SER A 35 17.72 6.32 -14.65
N GLY A 36 16.50 5.78 -14.65
CA GLY A 36 15.28 6.52 -14.97
C GLY A 36 14.95 7.60 -13.94
N LEU A 37 15.11 7.32 -12.64
CA LEU A 37 14.94 8.29 -11.57
C LEU A 37 15.94 9.44 -11.70
N GLN A 38 17.21 9.17 -12.00
CA GLN A 38 18.20 10.24 -12.23
C GLN A 38 17.82 11.16 -13.39
N ARG A 39 17.25 10.59 -14.46
CA ARG A 39 16.71 11.38 -15.58
C ARG A 39 15.53 12.25 -15.14
N ILE A 40 14.57 11.67 -14.42
CA ILE A 40 13.39 12.37 -13.89
C ILE A 40 13.81 13.51 -12.95
N LYS A 41 14.71 13.26 -11.98
CA LYS A 41 15.26 14.28 -11.06
C LYS A 41 15.93 15.44 -11.79
N SER A 42 16.55 15.14 -12.93
CA SER A 42 17.21 16.11 -13.81
C SER A 42 16.24 16.79 -14.79
N LYS A 43 14.93 16.50 -14.75
CA LYS A 43 13.91 16.92 -15.74
C LYS A 43 14.24 16.53 -17.19
N ARG A 44 15.06 15.49 -17.37
CA ARG A 44 15.44 14.91 -18.67
C ARG A 44 14.56 13.70 -18.98
N CYS A 45 13.25 13.87 -18.90
CA CYS A 45 12.23 12.84 -19.10
C CYS A 45 11.10 13.38 -19.99
N ALA A 46 10.15 12.52 -20.36
CA ALA A 46 8.94 12.92 -21.09
C ALA A 46 8.27 14.13 -20.41
N VAL A 47 7.81 15.11 -21.20
CA VAL A 47 7.21 16.35 -20.67
C VAL A 47 5.95 16.06 -19.85
N GLY A 48 5.24 14.99 -20.18
CA GLY A 48 4.10 14.51 -19.39
C GLY A 48 4.47 14.07 -17.97
N ILE A 49 5.64 13.45 -17.77
CA ILE A 49 6.11 13.08 -16.42
C ILE A 49 6.37 14.35 -15.60
N ASN A 50 7.03 15.36 -16.20
CA ASN A 50 7.25 16.65 -15.53
C ASN A 50 5.92 17.29 -15.09
N ALA A 51 4.93 17.30 -16.00
CA ALA A 51 3.60 17.85 -15.72
C ALA A 51 2.88 17.07 -14.59
N LEU A 52 3.03 15.74 -14.54
CA LEU A 52 2.47 14.92 -13.45
C LEU A 52 3.07 15.27 -12.08
N PHE A 53 4.37 15.52 -11.99
CA PHE A 53 4.99 15.98 -10.74
C PHE A 53 4.46 17.35 -10.32
N GLU A 54 4.32 18.29 -11.27
CA GLU A 54 3.78 19.63 -11.03
C GLU A 54 2.35 19.57 -10.44
N VAL A 55 1.43 18.85 -11.08
CA VAL A 55 0.05 18.68 -10.56
C VAL A 55 -0.02 17.76 -9.34
N ALA A 56 1.03 16.97 -9.08
CA ALA A 56 1.12 16.17 -7.87
C ALA A 56 1.52 16.96 -6.63
N GLY A 57 2.15 18.14 -6.81
CA GLY A 57 2.72 18.91 -5.71
C GLY A 57 3.87 18.19 -5.01
N VAL A 58 4.53 17.26 -5.70
CA VAL A 58 5.69 16.52 -5.20
C VAL A 58 6.95 17.12 -5.82
N ASP A 59 7.98 17.35 -5.01
CA ASP A 59 9.25 17.82 -5.53
C ASP A 59 9.91 16.75 -6.41
N GLN A 60 10.08 17.10 -7.68
CA GLN A 60 10.66 16.22 -8.66
C GLN A 60 12.16 15.97 -8.43
N HIS A 61 12.88 16.91 -7.80
CA HIS A 61 14.32 16.77 -7.57
C HIS A 61 14.64 15.70 -6.53
N SER A 62 13.72 15.43 -5.61
CA SER A 62 13.79 14.36 -4.62
C SER A 62 13.05 13.08 -5.02
N ALA A 63 12.59 12.98 -6.28
CA ALA A 63 11.80 11.85 -6.76
C ALA A 63 12.46 10.49 -6.48
N ASP A 64 11.71 9.57 -5.90
CA ASP A 64 12.12 8.19 -5.64
C ASP A 64 11.09 7.20 -6.19
N ALA A 65 11.32 5.90 -5.99
CA ALA A 65 10.37 4.86 -6.41
C ALA A 65 8.98 5.06 -5.77
N ASN A 66 8.91 5.50 -4.50
CA ASN A 66 7.66 5.82 -3.82
C ASN A 66 6.91 6.99 -4.47
N SER A 67 7.65 8.02 -4.89
CA SER A 67 7.10 9.17 -5.62
C SER A 67 6.39 8.69 -6.88
N LEU A 68 7.02 7.79 -7.64
CA LEU A 68 6.42 7.20 -8.84
C LEU A 68 5.21 6.32 -8.48
N ALA A 69 5.35 5.39 -7.52
CA ALA A 69 4.32 4.43 -7.16
C ALA A 69 3.05 5.06 -6.57
N PHE A 70 3.19 6.07 -5.72
CA PHE A 70 2.07 6.61 -4.94
C PHE A 70 1.53 7.95 -5.44
N TYR A 71 2.32 8.71 -6.20
CA TYR A 71 1.90 10.02 -6.68
C TYR A 71 1.74 10.06 -8.21
N ILE A 72 2.64 9.47 -8.97
CA ILE A 72 2.63 9.58 -10.43
C ILE A 72 1.77 8.48 -11.08
N ALA A 73 2.11 7.21 -10.84
CA ALA A 73 1.42 6.05 -11.41
C ALA A 73 -0.10 6.05 -11.13
N PRO A 74 -0.61 6.42 -9.94
CA PRO A 74 -2.04 6.40 -9.68
C PRO A 74 -2.83 7.42 -10.50
N ARG A 75 -2.21 8.56 -10.88
CA ARG A 75 -2.81 9.56 -11.77
C ARG A 75 -2.89 9.04 -13.20
N LEU A 76 -1.81 8.44 -13.69
CA LEU A 76 -1.77 7.82 -15.01
C LEU A 76 -2.81 6.68 -15.12
N ASN A 77 -2.89 5.83 -14.09
CA ASN A 77 -3.83 4.71 -14.03
C ASN A 77 -5.29 5.11 -13.75
N ALA A 78 -5.56 6.36 -13.40
CA ALA A 78 -6.93 6.82 -13.13
C ALA A 78 -7.79 6.80 -14.39
N ALA A 79 -7.21 7.15 -15.54
CA ALA A 79 -7.86 7.16 -16.85
C ALA A 79 -8.39 5.78 -17.28
N GLY A 80 -7.65 4.69 -16.98
CA GLY A 80 -7.99 3.36 -17.49
C GLY A 80 -9.17 2.65 -16.83
N ARG A 81 -9.69 3.18 -15.72
CA ARG A 81 -10.80 2.55 -14.97
C ARG A 81 -12.12 3.30 -15.03
N LEU A 82 -12.13 4.55 -15.53
CA LEU A 82 -13.31 5.41 -15.45
C LEU A 82 -13.78 5.98 -16.79
N GLU A 83 -12.89 6.31 -17.75
CA GLU A 83 -13.32 7.15 -18.89
C GLU A 83 -12.61 6.82 -20.22
N ASP A 84 -11.31 7.14 -20.36
CA ASP A 84 -10.56 6.96 -21.61
C ASP A 84 -9.05 6.85 -21.36
N MET A 85 -8.45 5.70 -21.72
CA MET A 85 -7.00 5.47 -21.60
C MET A 85 -6.16 6.38 -22.51
N SER A 86 -6.76 6.97 -23.55
CA SER A 86 -6.06 7.80 -24.53
C SER A 86 -5.38 9.01 -23.87
N ILE A 87 -5.96 9.58 -22.81
CA ILE A 87 -5.44 10.76 -22.11
C ILE A 87 -4.04 10.48 -21.55
N GLY A 88 -3.87 9.32 -20.88
CA GLY A 88 -2.58 8.92 -20.31
C GLY A 88 -1.52 8.65 -21.37
N ILE A 89 -1.91 8.03 -22.49
CA ILE A 89 -1.02 7.75 -23.61
C ILE A 89 -0.58 9.06 -24.29
N ASN A 90 -1.53 9.93 -24.61
CA ASN A 90 -1.26 11.23 -25.24
C ASN A 90 -0.36 12.10 -24.36
N LEU A 91 -0.54 12.07 -23.04
CA LEU A 91 0.31 12.78 -22.10
C LEU A 91 1.78 12.33 -22.16
N LEU A 92 2.02 11.02 -22.32
CA LEU A 92 3.39 10.49 -22.40
C LEU A 92 4.02 10.64 -23.79
N LEU A 93 3.21 10.86 -24.83
CA LEU A 93 3.66 11.00 -26.22
C LEU A 93 3.83 12.45 -26.67
N THR A 94 3.13 13.41 -26.06
CA THR A 94 3.25 14.82 -26.44
C THR A 94 4.62 15.38 -26.09
N ASP A 95 5.11 16.30 -26.92
CA ASP A 95 6.29 17.15 -26.67
C ASP A 95 5.89 18.59 -26.29
N ASP A 96 4.58 18.93 -26.34
CA ASP A 96 4.07 20.26 -26.00
C ASP A 96 3.80 20.38 -24.49
N HIS A 97 4.53 21.27 -23.84
CA HIS A 97 4.37 21.56 -22.41
C HIS A 97 2.97 22.05 -22.03
N SER A 98 2.30 22.82 -22.89
CA SER A 98 0.95 23.32 -22.65
C SER A 98 -0.06 22.19 -22.70
N GLU A 99 0.02 21.33 -23.73
CA GLU A 99 -0.82 20.14 -23.86
C GLU A 99 -0.59 19.19 -22.69
N ALA A 100 0.66 18.92 -22.33
CA ALA A 100 1.02 18.07 -21.20
C ALA A 100 0.42 18.58 -19.87
N LYS A 101 0.43 19.89 -19.64
CA LYS A 101 -0.21 20.49 -18.45
C LYS A 101 -1.72 20.29 -18.42
N GLN A 102 -2.39 20.46 -19.57
CA GLN A 102 -3.83 20.25 -19.67
C GLN A 102 -4.20 18.79 -19.42
N LEU A 103 -3.52 17.84 -20.06
CA LEU A 103 -3.75 16.41 -19.89
C LEU A 103 -3.43 15.94 -18.46
N ALA A 104 -2.33 16.42 -17.86
CA ALA A 104 -1.98 16.11 -16.47
C ALA A 104 -3.02 16.65 -15.48
N ALA A 105 -3.58 17.84 -15.71
CA ALA A 105 -4.65 18.40 -14.89
C ALA A 105 -5.93 17.56 -14.98
N GLN A 106 -6.31 17.09 -16.17
CA GLN A 106 -7.44 16.18 -16.34
C GLN A 106 -7.23 14.86 -15.57
N LEU A 107 -6.07 14.21 -15.73
CA LEU A 107 -5.75 12.98 -14.97
C LEU A 107 -5.73 13.23 -13.46
N HIS A 108 -5.28 14.41 -13.03
CA HIS A 108 -5.33 14.80 -11.64
C HIS A 108 -6.76 14.86 -11.13
N GLU A 109 -7.67 15.49 -11.86
CA GLU A 109 -9.08 15.59 -11.51
C GLU A 109 -9.75 14.20 -11.42
N ILE A 110 -9.57 13.34 -12.43
CA ILE A 110 -10.09 11.96 -12.42
C ILE A 110 -9.55 11.19 -11.20
N ASN A 111 -8.26 11.34 -10.90
CA ASN A 111 -7.66 10.71 -9.72
C ASN A 111 -8.23 11.26 -8.39
N GLN A 112 -8.55 12.56 -8.31
CA GLN A 112 -9.16 13.15 -7.12
C GLN A 112 -10.60 12.67 -6.92
N GLN A 113 -11.38 12.58 -7.99
CA GLN A 113 -12.73 12.00 -7.96
C GLN A 113 -12.68 10.54 -7.48
N ARG A 114 -11.74 9.74 -8.03
CA ARG A 114 -11.48 8.37 -7.58
C ARG A 114 -11.13 8.31 -6.09
N LYS A 115 -10.22 9.17 -5.63
CA LYS A 115 -9.82 9.25 -4.22
C LYS A 115 -10.99 9.61 -3.30
N LYS A 116 -11.88 10.52 -3.73
CA LYS A 116 -13.07 10.88 -2.95
C LYS A 116 -14.00 9.68 -2.77
N ILE A 117 -14.28 8.96 -3.86
CA ILE A 117 -15.08 7.71 -3.80
C ILE A 117 -14.39 6.69 -2.88
N GLN A 118 -13.06 6.53 -2.99
CA GLN A 118 -12.29 5.64 -2.12
C GLN A 118 -12.28 6.08 -0.64
N ALA A 119 -12.32 7.38 -0.34
CA ALA A 119 -12.32 7.90 1.02
C ALA A 119 -13.62 7.56 1.75
N ASP A 120 -14.77 7.71 1.09
CA ASP A 120 -16.06 7.29 1.66
C ASP A 120 -16.03 5.79 1.98
N MET A 121 -15.49 4.99 1.05
CA MET A 121 -15.30 3.55 1.24
C MET A 121 -14.33 3.22 2.38
N GLN A 122 -13.34 4.08 2.60
CA GLN A 122 -12.32 3.88 3.61
C GLN A 122 -12.90 3.97 5.02
N LEU A 123 -13.77 4.97 5.26
CA LEU A 123 -14.47 5.18 6.53
C LEU A 123 -15.36 3.98 6.90
N PHE A 124 -16.05 3.40 5.92
CA PHE A 124 -16.82 2.17 6.15
C PHE A 124 -15.92 0.98 6.47
N ALA A 125 -14.76 0.87 5.83
CA ALA A 125 -13.80 -0.18 6.16
C ALA A 125 -13.21 -0.02 7.57
N ASP A 126 -13.00 1.22 8.02
CA ASP A 126 -12.60 1.53 9.40
C ASP A 126 -13.67 1.08 10.39
N SER A 127 -14.95 1.35 10.13
CA SER A 127 -16.02 0.93 11.06
C SER A 127 -16.09 -0.59 11.21
N VAL A 128 -15.92 -1.34 10.12
CA VAL A 128 -15.85 -2.82 10.17
C VAL A 128 -14.65 -3.30 10.98
N VAL A 129 -13.49 -2.65 10.81
CA VAL A 129 -12.29 -2.96 11.59
C VAL A 129 -12.51 -2.65 13.08
N ASP A 130 -13.17 -1.55 13.41
CA ASP A 130 -13.46 -1.18 14.79
C ASP A 130 -14.46 -2.13 15.47
N GLU A 131 -15.45 -2.65 14.73
CA GLU A 131 -16.30 -3.74 15.21
C GLU A 131 -15.49 -5.02 15.49
N LEU A 132 -14.55 -5.37 14.61
CA LEU A 132 -13.68 -6.54 14.78
C LEU A 132 -12.73 -6.38 15.98
N LYS A 133 -12.23 -5.16 16.26
CA LYS A 133 -11.41 -4.87 17.45
C LYS A 133 -12.11 -5.19 18.77
N GLN A 134 -13.44 -5.10 18.80
CA GLN A 134 -14.24 -5.39 19.99
C GLN A 134 -14.48 -6.87 20.21
N GLN A 135 -14.11 -7.73 19.26
CA GLN A 135 -14.27 -9.17 19.39
C GLN A 135 -13.13 -9.77 20.22
N PRO A 136 -13.44 -10.62 21.21
CA PRO A 136 -12.41 -11.24 22.07
C PRO A 136 -11.52 -12.22 21.31
N GLN A 137 -12.02 -12.81 20.23
CA GLN A 137 -11.28 -13.71 19.36
C GLN A 137 -11.76 -13.51 17.92
N LEU A 138 -10.80 -13.32 17.01
CA LEU A 138 -11.07 -13.23 15.59
C LEU A 138 -11.17 -14.64 14.98
N PRO A 139 -12.06 -14.88 14.02
CA PRO A 139 -12.11 -16.14 13.29
C PRO A 139 -10.86 -16.30 12.40
N ASP A 140 -10.49 -17.53 12.09
CA ASP A 140 -9.36 -17.87 11.20
C ASP A 140 -9.55 -17.34 9.78
N ALA A 141 -10.81 -17.18 9.36
CA ALA A 141 -11.20 -16.65 8.06
C ALA A 141 -12.36 -15.67 8.22
N ILE A 142 -12.30 -14.55 7.51
CA ILE A 142 -13.32 -13.49 7.63
C ILE A 142 -14.12 -13.39 6.33
N CYS A 143 -15.43 -13.55 6.44
CA CYS A 143 -16.35 -13.32 5.32
C CYS A 143 -17.32 -12.19 5.65
N LEU A 144 -17.21 -11.12 4.87
CA LEU A 144 -17.93 -9.87 5.05
C LEU A 144 -19.02 -9.73 3.98
N PHE A 145 -20.19 -9.24 4.36
CA PHE A 145 -21.24 -8.88 3.41
C PHE A 145 -22.08 -7.73 3.96
N HIS A 146 -22.43 -6.80 3.09
CA HIS A 146 -23.45 -5.80 3.38
C HIS A 146 -24.21 -5.43 2.11
N LYS A 147 -25.53 -5.32 2.23
CA LYS A 147 -26.45 -5.04 1.09
C LYS A 147 -26.14 -3.74 0.34
N ASN A 148 -25.60 -2.74 1.03
CA ASN A 148 -25.27 -1.44 0.43
C ASN A 148 -23.84 -1.39 -0.13
N TRP A 149 -23.06 -2.48 -0.07
CA TRP A 149 -21.72 -2.47 -0.65
C TRP A 149 -21.79 -2.57 -2.17
N HIS A 150 -20.96 -1.76 -2.82
CA HIS A 150 -20.79 -1.79 -4.26
C HIS A 150 -19.62 -2.71 -4.64
N GLN A 151 -19.74 -3.44 -5.75
CA GLN A 151 -18.71 -4.39 -6.20
C GLN A 151 -17.32 -3.75 -6.44
N GLY A 152 -17.28 -2.45 -6.74
CA GLY A 152 -16.03 -1.70 -6.87
C GLY A 152 -15.27 -1.50 -5.55
N VAL A 153 -15.89 -1.81 -4.41
CA VAL A 153 -15.40 -1.46 -3.06
C VAL A 153 -14.87 -2.66 -2.29
N VAL A 154 -15.45 -3.84 -2.53
CA VAL A 154 -15.19 -5.03 -1.73
C VAL A 154 -13.71 -5.45 -1.74
N GLY A 155 -12.99 -5.18 -2.83
CA GLY A 155 -11.55 -5.47 -2.91
C GLY A 155 -10.71 -4.63 -1.94
N LEU A 156 -11.05 -3.34 -1.78
CA LEU A 156 -10.37 -2.44 -0.84
C LEU A 156 -10.69 -2.83 0.61
N LEU A 157 -11.97 -3.11 0.88
CA LEU A 157 -12.44 -3.54 2.20
C LEU A 157 -11.73 -4.84 2.63
N ALA A 158 -11.70 -5.85 1.76
CA ALA A 158 -11.02 -7.11 2.04
C ALA A 158 -9.53 -6.91 2.31
N SER A 159 -8.85 -6.06 1.54
CA SER A 159 -7.42 -5.77 1.76
C SER A 159 -7.18 -5.12 3.12
N LYS A 160 -7.98 -4.11 3.51
CA LYS A 160 -7.83 -3.42 4.79
C LYS A 160 -8.08 -4.34 5.97
N VAL A 161 -9.17 -5.11 5.93
CA VAL A 161 -9.50 -6.03 7.02
C VAL A 161 -8.43 -7.11 7.12
N LYS A 162 -7.89 -7.60 6.00
CA LYS A 162 -6.75 -8.54 5.97
C LYS A 162 -5.50 -7.92 6.59
N GLU A 163 -5.19 -6.66 6.29
CA GLU A 163 -4.04 -5.95 6.88
C GLU A 163 -4.18 -5.78 8.39
N PHE A 164 -5.38 -5.46 8.87
CA PHE A 164 -5.64 -5.28 10.30
C PHE A 164 -5.64 -6.62 11.07
N THR A 165 -6.30 -7.64 10.52
CA THR A 165 -6.54 -8.91 11.23
C THR A 165 -5.50 -9.98 10.97
N HIS A 166 -4.68 -9.81 9.92
CA HIS A 166 -3.83 -10.88 9.39
C HIS A 166 -4.61 -12.19 9.19
N ARG A 167 -5.82 -12.09 8.62
CA ARG A 167 -6.68 -13.23 8.25
C ARG A 167 -6.96 -13.21 6.75
N PRO A 168 -7.18 -14.36 6.10
CA PRO A 168 -7.82 -14.42 4.80
C PRO A 168 -9.21 -13.77 4.87
N VAL A 169 -9.49 -12.85 3.95
CA VAL A 169 -10.75 -12.10 3.93
C VAL A 169 -11.44 -12.23 2.59
N ILE A 170 -12.75 -12.47 2.61
CA ILE A 170 -13.62 -12.35 1.44
C ILE A 170 -14.72 -11.34 1.75
N ALA A 171 -14.78 -10.26 0.97
CA ALA A 171 -15.86 -9.29 1.06
C ALA A 171 -16.82 -9.43 -0.12
N PHE A 172 -18.12 -9.48 0.17
CA PHE A 172 -19.19 -9.67 -0.80
C PHE A 172 -20.06 -8.41 -0.93
N ALA A 173 -20.42 -8.10 -2.18
CA ALA A 173 -21.40 -7.07 -2.53
C ALA A 173 -22.49 -7.71 -3.39
N GLN A 174 -23.69 -7.13 -3.37
CA GLN A 174 -24.73 -7.53 -4.29
C GLN A 174 -24.36 -7.05 -5.71
N GLU A 175 -24.58 -7.89 -6.73
CA GLU A 175 -24.22 -7.55 -8.12
C GLU A 175 -24.99 -6.32 -8.62
N ASN A 176 -26.27 -6.23 -8.26
CA ASN A 176 -27.13 -5.06 -8.39
C ASN A 176 -28.33 -5.22 -7.41
N ALA A 177 -29.14 -4.18 -7.25
CA ALA A 177 -30.21 -4.14 -6.23
C ALA A 177 -31.26 -5.26 -6.36
N GLU A 178 -31.44 -5.83 -7.54
CA GLU A 178 -32.45 -6.86 -7.82
C GLU A 178 -31.84 -8.26 -8.04
N SER A 179 -30.50 -8.37 -8.03
CA SER A 179 -29.81 -9.63 -8.31
C SER A 179 -29.76 -10.52 -7.07
N GLU A 180 -30.06 -11.81 -7.27
CA GLU A 180 -29.82 -12.86 -6.27
C GLU A 180 -28.32 -13.19 -6.10
N TRP A 181 -27.45 -12.62 -6.93
CA TRP A 181 -26.03 -12.93 -6.98
C TRP A 181 -25.18 -11.96 -6.16
N LEU A 182 -24.24 -12.52 -5.41
CA LEU A 182 -23.19 -11.81 -4.71
C LEU A 182 -21.87 -11.92 -5.46
N LYS A 183 -21.16 -10.79 -5.59
CA LYS A 183 -19.79 -10.72 -6.07
C LYS A 183 -18.84 -10.61 -4.88
N GLY A 184 -17.95 -11.58 -4.75
CA GLY A 184 -16.92 -11.60 -3.73
C GLY A 184 -15.56 -11.15 -4.26
N SER A 185 -14.81 -10.41 -3.45
CA SER A 185 -13.37 -10.21 -3.63
C SER A 185 -12.62 -10.79 -2.43
N ALA A 186 -11.74 -11.74 -2.72
CA ALA A 186 -10.93 -12.44 -1.75
C ALA A 186 -9.51 -11.87 -1.69
N ARG A 187 -8.93 -11.84 -0.49
CA ARG A 187 -7.54 -11.49 -0.19
C ARG A 187 -6.95 -12.50 0.76
N SER A 188 -5.79 -13.03 0.40
CA SER A 188 -5.06 -14.01 1.20
C SER A 188 -3.95 -13.39 2.03
N ILE A 189 -3.38 -14.20 2.90
CA ILE A 189 -2.15 -13.95 3.64
C ILE A 189 -1.06 -14.93 3.16
N PRO A 190 0.23 -14.65 3.39
CA PRO A 190 1.30 -15.61 3.13
C PRO A 190 1.00 -16.98 3.76
N GLY A 191 1.36 -18.05 3.06
CA GLY A 191 1.11 -19.42 3.53
C GLY A 191 -0.27 -20.00 3.16
N LEU A 192 -1.20 -19.20 2.62
CA LEU A 192 -2.49 -19.70 2.12
C LEU A 192 -2.72 -19.30 0.65
N HIS A 193 -2.96 -20.29 -0.22
CA HIS A 193 -3.36 -20.05 -1.61
C HIS A 193 -4.88 -19.96 -1.73
N ILE A 194 -5.43 -18.74 -1.78
CA ILE A 194 -6.88 -18.53 -1.68
C ILE A 194 -7.67 -19.21 -2.81
N ARG A 195 -7.09 -19.28 -4.02
CA ARG A 195 -7.73 -19.98 -5.14
C ARG A 195 -7.84 -21.48 -4.87
N ASP A 196 -6.88 -22.09 -4.17
CA ASP A 196 -6.91 -23.53 -3.92
C ASP A 196 -7.98 -23.86 -2.89
N VAL A 197 -8.15 -22.99 -1.89
CA VAL A 197 -9.29 -23.03 -0.96
C VAL A 197 -10.62 -22.97 -1.71
N LEU A 198 -10.77 -22.06 -2.68
CA LEU A 198 -11.99 -21.97 -3.49
C LEU A 198 -12.22 -23.21 -4.36
N VAL A 199 -11.16 -23.79 -4.95
CA VAL A 199 -11.24 -25.06 -5.69
C VAL A 199 -11.69 -26.20 -4.77
N ALA A 200 -11.17 -26.28 -3.55
CA ALA A 200 -11.56 -27.32 -2.59
C ALA A 200 -13.03 -27.17 -2.15
N ILE A 201 -13.52 -25.94 -1.96
CA ILE A 201 -14.92 -25.67 -1.66
C ILE A 201 -15.81 -26.09 -2.82
N ASP A 202 -15.46 -25.71 -4.06
CA ASP A 202 -16.24 -26.06 -5.26
C ASP A 202 -16.28 -27.57 -5.50
N ALA A 203 -15.19 -28.28 -5.25
CA ALA A 203 -15.11 -29.73 -5.37
C ALA A 203 -15.94 -30.47 -4.30
N SER A 204 -16.00 -29.95 -3.07
CA SER A 204 -16.77 -30.55 -1.98
C SER A 204 -18.25 -30.15 -1.98
N HIS A 205 -18.57 -28.98 -2.53
CA HIS A 205 -19.92 -28.42 -2.63
C HIS A 205 -20.17 -27.88 -4.04
N PRO A 206 -20.40 -28.75 -5.03
CA PRO A 206 -20.71 -28.33 -6.39
C PRO A 206 -21.90 -27.37 -6.42
N GLU A 207 -21.88 -26.41 -7.34
CA GLU A 207 -22.91 -25.36 -7.52
C GLU A 207 -22.97 -24.29 -6.42
N LEU A 208 -22.24 -24.46 -5.31
CA LEU A 208 -22.17 -23.44 -4.26
C LEU A 208 -21.56 -22.13 -4.80
N ILE A 209 -20.54 -22.27 -5.64
CA ILE A 209 -19.85 -21.16 -6.32
C ILE A 209 -20.21 -21.23 -7.80
N LYS A 210 -20.86 -20.19 -8.34
CA LYS A 210 -21.21 -20.11 -9.76
C LYS A 210 -19.98 -19.99 -10.65
N LYS A 211 -19.04 -19.15 -10.23
CA LYS A 211 -17.76 -18.92 -10.91
C LYS A 211 -16.75 -18.36 -9.94
N PHE A 212 -15.49 -18.73 -10.11
CA PHE A 212 -14.36 -18.13 -9.42
C PHE A 212 -13.12 -18.10 -10.30
N GLY A 213 -12.17 -17.25 -9.95
CA GLY A 213 -10.89 -17.14 -10.64
C GLY A 213 -9.94 -16.19 -9.91
N GLY A 214 -8.65 -16.27 -10.18
CA GLY A 214 -7.63 -15.45 -9.53
C GLY A 214 -6.30 -16.17 -9.34
N HIS A 215 -5.56 -15.73 -8.34
CA HIS A 215 -4.21 -16.18 -8.00
C HIS A 215 -4.12 -16.52 -6.50
N ALA A 216 -2.91 -16.78 -6.02
CA ALA A 216 -2.63 -17.13 -4.62
C ALA A 216 -3.15 -16.09 -3.61
N MET A 217 -2.91 -14.80 -3.89
CA MET A 217 -3.16 -13.71 -2.93
C MET A 217 -4.50 -13.00 -3.14
N ALA A 218 -5.16 -13.22 -4.27
CA ALA A 218 -6.41 -12.54 -4.60
C ALA A 218 -7.25 -13.38 -5.55
N ALA A 219 -8.56 -13.44 -5.30
CA ALA A 219 -9.51 -14.10 -6.19
C ALA A 219 -10.84 -13.35 -6.23
N GLY A 220 -11.58 -13.53 -7.32
CA GLY A 220 -12.97 -13.12 -7.45
C GLY A 220 -13.87 -14.35 -7.50
N LEU A 221 -15.07 -14.24 -6.92
CA LEU A 221 -16.06 -15.31 -6.93
C LEU A 221 -17.49 -14.76 -7.03
N THR A 222 -18.42 -15.61 -7.46
CA THR A 222 -19.85 -15.31 -7.48
C THR A 222 -20.63 -16.46 -6.86
N LEU A 223 -21.56 -16.15 -5.96
CA LEU A 223 -22.47 -17.13 -5.32
C LEU A 223 -23.86 -16.52 -5.14
N LYS A 224 -24.88 -17.34 -4.89
CA LYS A 224 -26.22 -16.85 -4.56
C LYS A 224 -26.29 -16.31 -3.14
N ALA A 225 -27.06 -15.26 -2.89
CA ALA A 225 -27.21 -14.66 -1.57
C ALA A 225 -27.67 -15.66 -0.49
N GLU A 226 -28.57 -16.59 -0.85
CA GLU A 226 -29.03 -17.68 0.03
C GLU A 226 -27.89 -18.62 0.47
N ASN A 227 -26.87 -18.79 -0.36
CA ASN A 227 -25.74 -19.68 -0.13
C ASN A 227 -24.63 -19.07 0.73
N LEU A 228 -24.71 -17.77 1.05
CA LEU A 228 -23.65 -17.05 1.74
C LEU A 228 -23.28 -17.72 3.08
N ASN A 229 -24.26 -18.12 3.88
CA ASN A 229 -24.00 -18.70 5.20
C ASN A 229 -23.30 -20.06 5.10
N LEU A 230 -23.74 -20.92 4.17
CA LEU A 230 -23.08 -22.19 3.91
C LEU A 230 -21.64 -21.96 3.44
N PHE A 231 -21.45 -21.03 2.51
CA PHE A 231 -20.11 -20.66 2.04
C PHE A 231 -19.20 -20.17 3.17
N LYS A 232 -19.70 -19.34 4.10
CA LYS A 232 -18.91 -18.85 5.25
C LYS A 232 -18.36 -20.00 6.09
N GLN A 233 -19.20 -21.01 6.36
CA GLN A 233 -18.80 -22.18 7.13
C GLN A 233 -17.74 -23.00 6.41
N GLN A 234 -17.94 -23.28 5.12
CA GLN A 234 -16.99 -24.06 4.32
C GLN A 234 -15.67 -23.32 4.13
N PHE A 235 -15.73 -22.00 3.91
CA PHE A 235 -14.55 -21.17 3.81
C PHE A 235 -13.72 -21.23 5.10
N SER A 236 -14.34 -21.03 6.26
CA SER A 236 -13.62 -21.13 7.53
C SER A 236 -13.00 -22.51 7.73
N ALA A 237 -13.75 -23.59 7.46
CA ALA A 237 -13.26 -24.95 7.66
C ALA A 237 -12.05 -25.28 6.78
N HIS A 238 -12.11 -24.92 5.49
CA HIS A 238 -10.99 -25.16 4.58
C HIS A 238 -9.79 -24.28 4.89
N VAL A 239 -9.99 -23.04 5.33
CA VAL A 239 -8.90 -22.16 5.76
C VAL A 239 -8.17 -22.77 6.95
N THR A 240 -8.88 -23.20 8.00
CA THR A 240 -8.27 -23.85 9.18
C THR A 240 -7.55 -25.16 8.81
N GLN A 241 -8.00 -25.90 7.80
CA GLN A 241 -7.32 -27.12 7.33
C GLN A 241 -6.02 -26.84 6.56
N HIS A 242 -5.96 -25.74 5.81
CA HIS A 242 -4.83 -25.42 4.93
C HIS A 242 -3.79 -24.51 5.59
N LEU A 243 -4.16 -23.80 6.67
CA LEU A 243 -3.23 -23.02 7.45
C LEU A 243 -2.56 -23.86 8.53
N ALA A 244 -1.24 -23.73 8.63
CA ALA A 244 -0.49 -24.17 9.80
C ALA A 244 -0.90 -23.35 11.04
N SER A 245 -0.71 -23.91 12.23
CA SER A 245 -1.13 -23.31 13.50
C SER A 245 -0.51 -21.93 13.79
N ASP A 246 0.63 -21.62 13.18
CA ASP A 246 1.37 -20.35 13.25
C ASP A 246 1.10 -19.41 12.06
N GLY A 247 0.45 -19.88 10.99
CA GLY A 247 0.22 -19.09 9.77
C GLY A 247 -0.77 -17.93 9.94
N LEU A 248 -1.36 -17.79 11.13
CA LEU A 248 -2.24 -16.68 11.52
C LEU A 248 -1.50 -15.63 12.38
N GLU A 249 -0.25 -15.88 12.76
CA GLU A 249 0.60 -14.91 13.42
C GLU A 249 1.32 -14.05 12.37
N GLN A 250 1.23 -12.73 12.53
CA GLN A 250 1.96 -11.82 11.65
C GLN A 250 3.46 -11.87 11.99
N VAL A 251 4.27 -12.33 11.05
CA VAL A 251 5.73 -12.27 11.15
C VAL A 251 6.23 -10.93 10.63
N LEU A 252 7.00 -10.23 11.47
CA LEU A 252 7.70 -9.01 11.12
C LEU A 252 9.20 -9.31 11.03
N LEU A 253 9.79 -9.01 9.88
CA LEU A 253 11.24 -9.09 9.71
C LEU A 253 11.86 -7.77 10.18
N SER A 254 12.93 -7.88 10.95
CA SER A 254 13.71 -6.76 11.43
C SER A 254 15.20 -7.00 11.14
N ASP A 255 15.88 -5.93 10.74
CA ASP A 255 17.33 -5.83 10.62
C ASP A 255 18.00 -5.67 12.00
N GLY A 256 17.21 -5.62 13.07
CA GLY A 256 17.64 -5.55 14.46
C GLY A 256 17.62 -4.13 15.03
N ALA A 257 18.21 -3.98 16.21
CA ALA A 257 18.40 -2.70 16.87
C ALA A 257 19.48 -1.86 16.17
N VAL A 258 19.38 -0.54 16.31
CA VAL A 258 20.34 0.41 15.73
C VAL A 258 21.17 1.00 16.86
N ASP A 259 22.49 0.97 16.71
CA ASP A 259 23.38 1.60 17.67
C ASP A 259 23.06 3.09 17.82
N VAL A 260 23.21 3.61 19.04
CA VAL A 260 22.80 4.98 19.35
C VAL A 260 23.57 5.98 18.49
N GLU A 261 24.85 5.76 18.17
CA GLU A 261 25.60 6.62 17.24
C GLU A 261 24.98 6.66 15.84
N ASP A 262 24.52 5.52 15.34
CA ASP A 262 23.97 5.33 14.00
C ASP A 262 22.55 5.87 13.85
N LEU A 263 21.83 6.15 14.94
CA LEU A 263 20.62 6.97 14.94
C LEU A 263 20.96 8.43 14.58
N SER A 264 21.27 8.66 13.31
CA SER A 264 21.76 9.91 12.75
C SER A 264 21.13 10.24 11.39
N LEU A 265 21.20 11.51 11.00
CA LEU A 265 20.80 11.95 9.65
C LEU A 265 21.67 11.28 8.57
N HIS A 266 22.97 11.10 8.84
CA HIS A 266 23.90 10.51 7.89
C HIS A 266 23.49 9.09 7.50
N THR A 267 23.13 8.27 8.49
CA THR A 267 22.66 6.89 8.26
C THR A 267 21.34 6.87 7.47
N ALA A 268 20.40 7.76 7.79
CA ALA A 268 19.17 7.90 7.02
C ALA A 268 19.42 8.31 5.55
N GLU A 269 20.39 9.18 5.30
CA GLU A 269 20.81 9.57 3.94
C GLU A 269 21.46 8.40 3.19
N MET A 270 22.32 7.63 3.85
CA MET A 270 22.91 6.42 3.26
C MET A 270 21.84 5.40 2.87
N ILE A 271 20.87 5.13 3.76
CA ILE A 271 19.75 4.24 3.48
C ILE A 271 18.94 4.78 2.30
N GLN A 272 18.63 6.08 2.27
CA GLN A 272 17.91 6.68 1.15
C GLN A 272 18.65 6.51 -0.18
N GLN A 273 19.99 6.65 -0.19
CA GLN A 273 20.83 6.51 -1.38
C GLN A 273 21.04 5.07 -1.84
N ALA A 274 20.91 4.08 -0.94
CA ALA A 274 21.07 2.66 -1.26
C ALA A 274 19.86 2.04 -2.01
N GLY A 275 18.78 2.80 -2.16
CA GLY A 275 17.63 2.45 -2.99
C GLY A 275 17.97 2.34 -4.50
N PRO A 276 16.96 2.24 -5.38
CA PRO A 276 15.52 2.32 -5.10
C PRO A 276 15.03 1.12 -4.28
N TRP A 277 14.20 1.39 -3.29
CA TRP A 277 13.50 0.40 -2.46
C TRP A 277 12.10 0.12 -3.03
N GLY A 278 11.57 -1.07 -2.79
CA GLY A 278 10.25 -1.45 -3.29
C GLY A 278 10.04 -2.96 -3.34
N GLN A 279 9.17 -3.42 -4.24
CA GLN A 279 8.73 -4.81 -4.30
C GLN A 279 9.91 -5.80 -4.36
N HIS A 280 9.98 -6.73 -3.40
CA HIS A 280 11.06 -7.71 -3.22
C HIS A 280 12.46 -7.14 -2.94
N PHE A 281 12.56 -5.85 -2.64
CA PHE A 281 13.76 -5.17 -2.17
C PHE A 281 13.35 -4.07 -1.19
N ASP A 282 12.79 -4.51 -0.06
CA ASP A 282 12.23 -3.62 0.95
C ASP A 282 13.33 -2.76 1.60
N GLN A 283 12.95 -1.56 2.02
CA GLN A 283 13.84 -0.69 2.78
C GLN A 283 14.12 -1.31 4.16
N PRO A 284 15.34 -1.15 4.72
CA PRO A 284 15.66 -1.64 6.04
C PRO A 284 14.63 -1.24 7.10
N MET A 285 14.25 -2.22 7.92
CA MET A 285 13.29 -2.11 9.02
C MET A 285 14.00 -2.48 10.30
N PHE A 286 14.04 -1.56 11.25
CA PHE A 286 14.70 -1.79 12.53
C PHE A 286 13.66 -1.97 13.64
N ASP A 287 14.05 -2.55 14.77
CA ASP A 287 13.22 -2.59 15.96
C ASP A 287 14.02 -2.26 17.22
N ASP A 288 13.45 -1.42 18.08
CA ASP A 288 14.09 -1.07 19.35
C ASP A 288 13.09 -0.47 20.36
N TRP A 289 13.52 -0.38 21.61
CA TRP A 289 12.80 0.25 22.71
C TRP A 289 13.07 1.75 22.75
N PHE A 290 12.03 2.54 22.99
CA PHE A 290 12.13 3.98 23.21
C PHE A 290 11.23 4.43 24.35
N ILE A 291 11.58 5.54 24.99
CA ILE A 291 10.69 6.23 25.93
C ILE A 291 9.89 7.30 25.17
N VAL A 292 8.56 7.24 25.24
CA VAL A 292 7.69 8.25 24.63
C VAL A 292 7.78 9.53 25.45
N LYS A 293 8.34 10.61 24.90
CA LYS A 293 8.43 11.92 25.59
C LYS A 293 7.25 12.82 25.30
N GLN A 294 6.77 12.78 24.07
CA GLN A 294 5.64 13.58 23.62
C GLN A 294 4.90 12.84 22.52
N LYS A 295 3.57 12.95 22.48
CA LYS A 295 2.75 12.50 21.36
C LYS A 295 1.70 13.54 20.98
N GLN A 296 1.57 13.84 19.69
CA GLN A 296 0.67 14.85 19.18
C GLN A 296 -0.03 14.37 17.91
N LEU A 297 -1.35 14.52 17.86
CA LEU A 297 -2.13 14.32 16.64
C LEU A 297 -1.80 15.43 15.62
N ILE A 298 -1.54 15.03 14.38
CA ILE A 298 -1.33 15.91 13.23
C ILE A 298 -2.31 15.54 12.13
N GLY A 299 -3.01 16.55 11.60
CA GLY A 299 -4.12 16.33 10.68
C GLY A 299 -5.22 15.52 11.37
N ASP A 300 -5.83 14.62 10.62
CA ASP A 300 -7.00 13.86 11.10
C ASP A 300 -6.63 12.48 11.66
N ASN A 301 -5.47 11.90 11.30
CA ASN A 301 -5.15 10.51 11.67
C ASN A 301 -3.64 10.16 11.73
N HIS A 302 -2.76 11.12 12.01
CA HIS A 302 -1.32 10.85 12.13
C HIS A 302 -0.80 11.27 13.50
N THR A 303 0.12 10.50 14.08
CA THR A 303 0.73 10.86 15.37
C THR A 303 2.19 11.19 15.16
N LYS A 304 2.57 12.43 15.52
CA LYS A 304 3.97 12.80 15.67
C LYS A 304 4.40 12.53 17.10
N LEU A 305 5.58 11.92 17.27
CA LEU A 305 6.15 11.62 18.56
C LEU A 305 7.53 12.23 18.71
N THR A 306 7.90 12.51 19.96
CA THR A 306 9.29 12.68 20.37
C THR A 306 9.66 11.45 21.17
N LEU A 307 10.63 10.69 20.68
CA LEU A 307 11.14 9.47 21.31
C LEU A 307 12.50 9.73 21.92
N GLN A 308 12.78 9.08 23.05
CA GLN A 308 14.08 9.12 23.71
C GLN A 308 14.67 7.71 23.72
N THR A 309 15.95 7.59 23.38
CA THR A 309 16.69 6.33 23.47
C THR A 309 16.76 5.82 24.93
N PRO A 310 16.83 4.49 25.18
CA PRO A 310 16.84 3.93 26.54
C PRO A 310 18.00 4.41 27.42
N ASP A 311 19.12 4.80 26.80
CA ASP A 311 20.31 5.34 27.45
C ASP A 311 20.22 6.84 27.77
N PHE A 312 19.09 7.48 27.45
CA PHE A 312 18.82 8.91 27.62
C PHE A 312 19.75 9.87 26.85
N GLN A 313 20.53 9.38 25.87
CA GLN A 313 21.48 10.22 25.14
C GLN A 313 20.85 11.01 23.99
N LYS A 314 19.86 10.44 23.29
CA LYS A 314 19.27 11.07 22.09
C LYS A 314 17.75 11.17 22.14
N GLN A 315 17.25 12.34 21.74
CA GLN A 315 15.84 12.54 21.38
C GLN A 315 15.70 12.63 19.87
N ILE A 316 14.72 11.89 19.35
CA ILE A 316 14.50 11.72 17.92
C ILE A 316 13.02 11.93 17.63
N ALA A 317 12.74 12.67 16.55
CA ALA A 317 11.37 12.83 16.08
C ALA A 317 10.90 11.53 15.40
N ALA A 318 9.64 11.15 15.62
CA ALA A 318 9.02 10.05 14.93
C ALA A 318 7.65 10.45 14.37
N ILE A 319 7.20 9.72 13.36
CA ILE A 319 5.87 9.86 12.74
C ILE A 319 5.27 8.47 12.57
N ALA A 320 4.00 8.34 12.97
CA ALA A 320 3.19 7.17 12.68
C ALA A 320 1.98 7.61 11.87
N PHE A 321 1.85 7.09 10.66
CA PHE A 321 0.72 7.40 9.79
C PHE A 321 -0.47 6.50 10.13
N ASN A 322 -1.70 7.03 10.08
CA ASN A 322 -2.94 6.29 10.31
C ASN A 322 -3.00 5.66 11.72
N ARG A 323 -2.48 6.37 12.70
CA ARG A 323 -2.41 5.97 14.11
C ARG A 323 -2.77 7.15 14.99
N HIS A 324 -3.68 6.92 15.94
CA HIS A 324 -4.10 7.93 16.90
C HIS A 324 -3.14 7.92 18.11
N PRO A 325 -2.92 9.04 18.82
CA PRO A 325 -2.03 9.08 19.99
C PRO A 325 -2.40 8.08 21.10
N ASN A 326 -3.65 7.65 21.15
CA ASN A 326 -4.14 6.65 22.12
C ASN A 326 -3.67 5.23 21.81
N ASP A 327 -3.19 4.96 20.60
CA ASP A 327 -2.61 3.66 20.22
C ASP A 327 -1.21 3.46 20.84
N PHE A 328 -0.60 4.52 21.38
CA PHE A 328 0.73 4.51 21.97
C PHE A 328 0.66 4.50 23.50
N THR A 329 1.72 4.00 24.12
CA THR A 329 1.91 4.06 25.58
C THR A 329 1.88 5.50 26.09
N ALA A 330 1.65 5.67 27.40
CA ALA A 330 1.63 6.98 28.02
C ALA A 330 3.00 7.67 27.92
N GLU A 331 3.01 9.00 27.89
CA GLU A 331 4.27 9.77 27.95
C GLU A 331 5.03 9.41 29.24
N GLY A 332 6.33 9.20 29.12
CA GLY A 332 7.21 8.69 30.16
C GLY A 332 7.41 7.18 30.15
N ASN A 333 6.55 6.42 29.47
CA ASN A 333 6.66 4.96 29.40
C ASN A 333 7.49 4.50 28.20
N SER A 334 8.03 3.29 28.33
CA SER A 334 8.71 2.60 27.24
C SER A 334 7.72 2.09 26.19
N ILE A 335 8.18 1.94 24.95
CA ILE A 335 7.46 1.33 23.84
C ILE A 335 8.45 0.58 22.96
N HIS A 336 8.10 -0.61 22.48
CA HIS A 336 8.88 -1.37 21.50
C HIS A 336 8.24 -1.21 20.12
N ILE A 337 8.99 -0.69 19.15
CA ILE A 337 8.47 -0.35 17.83
C ILE A 337 9.35 -0.93 16.72
N CYS A 338 8.74 -1.26 15.57
CA CYS A 338 9.45 -1.41 14.31
C CYS A 338 9.40 -0.08 13.54
N PHE A 339 10.54 0.38 13.03
CA PHE A 339 10.67 1.68 12.40
C PHE A 339 11.64 1.70 11.22
N GLN A 340 11.41 2.64 10.31
CA GLN A 340 12.35 3.01 9.25
C GLN A 340 13.00 4.34 9.58
N MET A 341 14.29 4.49 9.25
CA MET A 341 14.99 5.76 9.36
C MET A 341 14.79 6.59 8.09
N MET A 342 14.29 7.81 8.25
CA MET A 342 14.00 8.71 7.13
C MET A 342 14.66 10.08 7.28
N VAL A 343 14.90 10.72 6.14
CA VAL A 343 15.25 12.13 6.08
C VAL A 343 13.97 12.94 6.05
N ASN A 344 13.74 13.73 7.11
CA ASN A 344 12.67 14.74 7.12
C ASN A 344 13.24 16.08 6.68
N GLU A 345 12.61 16.70 5.67
CA GLU A 345 12.98 18.01 5.18
C GLU A 345 11.84 19.00 5.38
N PHE A 346 12.05 19.98 6.26
CA PHE A 346 11.05 21.00 6.57
C PHE A 346 11.70 22.37 6.72
N ARG A 347 11.19 23.37 5.99
CA ARG A 347 11.71 24.74 5.97
C ARG A 347 13.24 24.79 5.71
N ASN A 348 13.71 24.03 4.71
CA ASN A 348 15.13 23.88 4.34
C ASN A 348 16.04 23.35 5.46
N ARG A 349 15.47 22.68 6.47
CA ARG A 349 16.23 21.94 7.48
C ARG A 349 15.97 20.45 7.29
N ARG A 350 17.06 19.69 7.23
CA ARG A 350 17.04 18.23 7.16
C ARG A 350 17.35 17.66 8.53
N SER A 351 16.61 16.65 8.94
CA SER A 351 16.79 15.96 10.22
C SER A 351 16.44 14.49 10.08
N LEU A 352 16.99 13.64 10.96
CA LEU A 352 16.49 12.28 11.14
C LEU A 352 15.03 12.32 11.63
N GLN A 353 14.19 11.47 11.06
CA GLN A 353 12.87 11.14 11.59
C GLN A 353 12.64 9.63 11.48
N LEU A 354 12.12 9.02 12.53
CA LEU A 354 11.73 7.61 12.49
C LEU A 354 10.29 7.49 11.96
N LYS A 355 10.06 6.63 10.97
CA LYS A 355 8.72 6.24 10.55
C LYS A 355 8.33 4.98 11.31
N ILE A 356 7.34 5.07 12.18
CA ILE A 356 6.86 3.91 12.92
C ILE A 356 5.92 3.12 12.02
N GLU A 357 6.25 1.86 11.78
CA GLU A 357 5.45 0.93 10.97
C GLU A 357 4.62 0.02 11.87
N HIS A 358 5.21 -0.49 12.96
CA HIS A 358 4.54 -1.37 13.91
C HIS A 358 4.84 -1.00 15.36
N ILE A 359 3.85 -1.21 16.23
CA ILE A 359 4.01 -1.17 17.69
C ILE A 359 3.98 -2.63 18.13
N LEU A 360 5.06 -3.10 18.76
CA LEU A 360 5.19 -4.47 19.21
C LEU A 360 4.66 -4.64 20.64
N LYS A 361 5.00 -3.72 21.55
CA LYS A 361 4.60 -3.71 22.97
C LYS A 361 4.58 -2.31 23.58
#